data_AF-A0A6C0I151-F1
#
_entry.id   AF-A0A6C0I151-F1
#
_cell.length_a   1.000
_cell.length_b   1.000
_cell.length_c   1.000
_cell.angle_alpha   90.00
_cell.angle_beta   90.00
_cell.angle_gamma   90.00
#
_symmetry.space_group_name_H-M   'P 1'
#
loop_
_entity.id
_entity.type
_entity.pdbx_description
1 polymer ?
#
loop_
_entity_poly.entity_id
_entity_poly.type
_entity_poly.pdbx_seq_one_letter_code
_entity_poly.pdbx_strand_id
1 'polypeptide(L)'
;MFNIDKKNLTLDENGNLRPDFLFSYWCLGWFIIYYFIDSSSRSPIGQFIKKEMNPLLALITAFGENLITFFYMIYLQSDFINLFRYLIMMFIIKIYPIYLLSDYKIQWFHDILVLIIVFIIYIIYLHFWNTDILKIYKKTFTSIHEGKTETPFFQFMEKIGL
;
A
#
# COMPACT_ATOMS: atom_id res chain seq x y z
N MET A 1 -6.99 24.98 -22.44
CA MET A 1 -6.07 23.83 -22.49
C MET A 1 -5.36 23.80 -21.15
N PHE A 2 -5.84 23.01 -20.18
CA PHE A 2 -5.23 22.95 -18.85
C PHE A 2 -3.90 22.22 -18.98
N ASN A 3 -2.83 22.85 -18.52
CA ASN A 3 -1.52 22.22 -18.45
C ASN A 3 -1.57 21.16 -17.33
N ILE A 4 -1.83 19.89 -17.68
CA ILE A 4 -1.81 18.75 -16.75
C ILE A 4 -0.35 18.31 -16.55
N ASP A 5 0.55 19.28 -16.37
CA ASP A 5 1.98 19.04 -16.19
C ASP A 5 2.23 18.61 -14.75
N LYS A 6 2.75 17.39 -14.59
CA LYS A 6 3.62 16.96 -13.47
C LYS A 6 3.07 17.06 -12.04
N LYS A 7 1.77 16.85 -11.78
CA LYS A 7 1.37 16.47 -10.41
C LYS A 7 1.85 15.04 -10.13
N ASN A 8 2.97 14.94 -9.38
CA ASN A 8 3.46 13.70 -8.80
C ASN A 8 2.30 12.98 -8.12
N LEU A 9 2.19 11.68 -8.37
CA LEU A 9 1.10 10.82 -7.90
C LEU A 9 0.93 10.87 -6.38
N THR A 10 2.03 11.18 -5.71
CA THR A 10 2.18 11.19 -4.27
C THR A 10 2.19 12.59 -3.73
N LEU A 11 2.01 13.64 -4.53
CA LEU A 11 1.98 15.00 -4.02
C LEU A 11 0.58 15.58 -4.17
N ASP A 12 0.03 16.14 -3.09
CA ASP A 12 -1.17 16.96 -3.18
C ASP A 12 -0.89 18.28 -3.92
N GLU A 13 -1.90 19.12 -4.03
CA GLU A 13 -1.76 20.45 -4.66
C GLU A 13 -0.75 21.38 -3.97
N ASN A 14 -0.37 21.07 -2.74
CA ASN A 14 0.59 21.81 -1.93
C ASN A 14 1.99 21.16 -1.93
N GLY A 15 2.19 20.04 -2.64
CA GLY A 15 3.46 19.33 -2.65
C GLY A 15 3.68 18.36 -1.48
N ASN A 16 2.62 17.97 -0.75
CA ASN A 16 2.71 17.04 0.38
C ASN A 16 2.53 15.57 -0.05
N LEU A 17 3.28 14.68 0.61
CA LEU A 17 3.21 13.24 0.37
C LEU A 17 1.81 12.63 0.66
N ARG A 18 1.24 11.89 -0.30
CA ARG A 18 -0.08 11.24 -0.31
C ARG A 18 0.04 9.72 -0.49
N PRO A 19 0.60 9.01 0.51
CA PRO A 19 0.66 7.55 0.48
C PRO A 19 -0.73 6.89 0.48
N ASP A 20 -1.74 7.61 0.97
CA ASP A 20 -3.14 7.20 1.02
C ASP A 20 -3.79 6.98 -0.36
N PHE A 21 -3.14 7.39 -1.46
CA PHE A 21 -3.61 7.06 -2.82
C PHE A 21 -3.21 5.66 -3.28
N LEU A 22 -2.38 4.94 -2.53
CA LEU A 22 -1.98 3.58 -2.87
C LEU A 22 -2.67 2.60 -1.91
N PHE A 23 -3.44 1.67 -2.45
CA PHE A 23 -4.17 0.67 -1.66
C PHE A 23 -3.24 -0.17 -0.76
N SER A 24 -2.00 -0.39 -1.18
CA SER A 24 -1.00 -1.09 -0.37
C SER A 24 -0.74 -0.40 0.99
N TYR A 25 -0.85 0.93 1.08
CA TYR A 25 -0.74 1.69 2.33
C TYR A 25 -2.02 1.67 3.15
N TRP A 26 -3.18 1.50 2.51
CA TRP A 26 -4.44 1.22 3.23
C TRP A 26 -4.36 -0.12 3.97
N CYS A 27 -3.83 -1.16 3.33
CA CYS A 27 -3.59 -2.44 4.01
C CYS A 27 -2.62 -2.30 5.19
N LEU A 28 -1.59 -1.43 5.06
CA LEU A 28 -0.67 -1.15 6.16
C LEU A 28 -1.36 -0.40 7.31
N GLY A 29 -2.16 0.62 7.01
CA GLY A 29 -2.94 1.35 8.01
C GLY A 29 -3.93 0.44 8.73
N TRP A 30 -4.61 -0.45 8.00
CA TRP A 30 -5.48 -1.47 8.57
C TRP A 30 -4.69 -2.43 9.48
N PHE A 31 -3.52 -2.91 9.06
CA PHE A 31 -2.63 -3.69 9.91
C PHE A 31 -2.26 -2.97 11.22
N ILE A 32 -1.84 -1.71 11.14
CA ILE A 32 -1.45 -0.93 12.32
C ILE A 32 -2.62 -0.83 13.31
N ILE A 33 -3.81 -0.47 12.81
CA ILE A 33 -5.02 -0.38 13.65
C ILE A 33 -5.34 -1.73 14.28
N TYR A 34 -5.33 -2.81 13.48
CA TYR A 34 -5.60 -4.16 13.96
C TYR A 34 -4.61 -4.59 15.05
N TYR A 35 -3.31 -4.41 14.83
CA TYR A 35 -2.25 -4.84 15.74
C TYR A 35 -2.30 -4.12 17.10
N PHE A 36 -2.52 -2.80 17.09
CA PHE A 36 -2.63 -2.04 18.34
C PHE A 36 -3.91 -2.36 19.12
N ILE A 37 -5.02 -2.58 18.41
CA ILE A 37 -6.29 -2.98 19.03
C ILE A 37 -6.19 -4.38 19.63
N ASP A 38 -5.58 -5.32 18.90
CA ASP A 38 -5.33 -6.68 19.37
C ASP A 38 -4.49 -6.70 20.65
N SER A 39 -3.48 -5.85 20.71
CA SER A 39 -2.54 -5.76 21.84
C SER A 39 -3.12 -5.07 23.08
N SER A 40 -4.06 -4.13 22.92
CA SER A 40 -4.37 -3.15 23.98
C SER A 40 -5.85 -3.07 24.39
N SER A 41 -6.79 -3.53 23.55
CA SER A 41 -8.20 -3.21 23.75
C SER A 41 -9.01 -4.36 24.33
N ARG A 42 -9.63 -4.13 25.49
CA ARG A 42 -10.71 -4.98 26.04
C ARG A 42 -12.10 -4.51 25.64
N SER A 43 -12.21 -3.41 24.89
CA SER A 43 -13.51 -2.82 24.54
C SER A 43 -14.30 -3.74 23.58
N PRO A 44 -15.63 -3.67 23.57
CA PRO A 44 -16.46 -4.46 22.65
C PRO A 44 -16.08 -4.23 21.18
N ILE A 45 -15.77 -2.98 20.83
CA ILE A 45 -15.33 -2.60 19.47
C ILE A 45 -13.96 -3.24 19.16
N GLY A 46 -13.04 -3.26 20.12
CA GLY A 46 -11.74 -3.89 19.93
C GLY A 46 -11.84 -5.40 19.70
N GLN A 47 -12.71 -6.07 20.46
CA GLN A 47 -12.97 -7.50 20.28
C GLN A 47 -13.62 -7.80 18.92
N PHE A 48 -14.55 -6.96 18.47
CA PHE A 48 -15.14 -7.06 17.14
C PHE A 48 -14.06 -6.95 16.04
N ILE A 49 -13.21 -5.92 16.10
CA ILE A 49 -12.14 -5.72 15.12
C ILE A 49 -11.17 -6.90 15.11
N LYS A 50 -10.76 -7.38 16.29
CA LYS A 50 -9.86 -8.54 16.44
C LYS A 50 -10.42 -9.79 15.77
N LYS A 51 -11.71 -10.06 15.96
CA LYS A 51 -12.37 -11.27 15.44
C LYS A 51 -12.70 -11.18 13.96
N GLU A 52 -13.14 -10.00 13.51
CA GLU A 52 -13.80 -9.85 12.21
C GLU A 52 -12.94 -9.12 11.17
N MET A 53 -11.83 -8.47 11.54
CA MET A 53 -11.08 -7.59 10.62
C MET A 53 -9.60 -7.94 10.52
N ASN A 54 -9.27 -9.23 10.37
CA ASN A 54 -7.90 -9.69 10.16
C ASN A 54 -7.35 -9.20 8.80
N PRO A 55 -6.28 -8.39 8.76
CA PRO A 55 -5.72 -7.86 7.51
C PRO A 55 -4.75 -8.82 6.82
N LEU A 56 -4.50 -10.01 7.35
CA LEU A 56 -3.51 -10.96 6.84
C LEU A 56 -3.72 -11.29 5.36
N LEU A 57 -4.96 -11.60 4.95
CA LEU A 57 -5.27 -11.89 3.55
C LEU A 57 -4.98 -10.68 2.65
N ALA A 58 -5.39 -9.48 3.06
CA ALA A 58 -5.16 -8.23 2.34
C ALA A 58 -3.66 -7.94 2.15
N LEU A 59 -2.86 -8.22 3.18
CA LEU A 59 -1.41 -8.07 3.13
C LEU A 59 -0.76 -9.09 2.18
N ILE A 60 -1.18 -10.36 2.22
CA ILE A 60 -0.69 -11.42 1.31
C ILE A 60 -1.02 -11.08 -0.15
N THR A 61 -2.26 -10.66 -0.43
CA THR A 61 -2.65 -10.25 -1.79
C THR A 61 -1.83 -9.06 -2.28
N ALA A 62 -1.63 -8.05 -1.43
CA ALA A 62 -0.79 -6.89 -1.77
C ALA A 62 0.69 -7.27 -1.93
N PHE A 63 1.19 -8.26 -1.18
CA PHE A 63 2.54 -8.79 -1.36
C PHE A 63 2.70 -9.50 -2.70
N GLY A 64 1.70 -10.28 -3.13
CA GLY A 64 1.70 -10.93 -4.45
C GLY A 64 1.78 -9.94 -5.60
N GLU A 65 1.03 -8.83 -5.54
CA GLU A 65 1.08 -7.76 -6.54
C GLU A 65 2.45 -7.05 -6.56
N ASN A 66 3.02 -6.76 -5.40
CA ASN A 66 4.38 -6.21 -5.30
C ASN A 66 5.45 -7.18 -5.83
N LEU A 67 5.30 -8.49 -5.62
CA LEU A 67 6.23 -9.49 -6.19
C LEU A 67 6.20 -9.47 -7.72
N ILE A 68 5.01 -9.41 -8.33
CA ILE A 68 4.86 -9.31 -9.78
C ILE A 68 5.58 -8.05 -10.29
N THR A 69 5.36 -6.93 -9.60
CA THR A 69 6.00 -5.64 -9.93
C THR A 69 7.52 -5.69 -9.78
N PHE A 70 8.03 -6.36 -8.74
CA PHE A 70 9.46 -6.55 -8.54
C PHE A 70 10.11 -7.36 -9.66
N PHE A 71 9.50 -8.48 -10.06
CA PHE A 71 9.99 -9.25 -11.21
C PHE A 71 9.92 -8.46 -12.52
N TYR A 72 8.90 -7.60 -12.66
CA TYR A 72 8.81 -6.70 -13.79
C TYR A 72 9.94 -5.65 -13.80
N MET A 73 10.33 -5.10 -12.64
CA MET A 73 11.49 -4.21 -12.53
C MET A 73 12.81 -4.89 -12.93
N ILE A 74 12.98 -6.16 -12.52
CA ILE A 74 14.14 -6.97 -12.93
C ILE A 74 14.13 -7.18 -14.45
N TYR A 75 12.98 -7.51 -15.03
CA TYR A 75 12.83 -7.67 -16.47
C TYR A 75 13.19 -6.40 -17.25
N LEU A 76 12.82 -5.23 -16.72
CA LEU A 76 13.18 -3.92 -17.27
C LEU A 76 14.63 -3.48 -16.99
N GLN A 77 15.44 -4.33 -16.33
CA GLN A 77 16.83 -4.02 -15.98
C GLN A 77 16.96 -2.74 -15.14
N SER A 78 16.02 -2.53 -14.20
CA SER A 78 16.12 -1.44 -13.22
C SER A 78 17.45 -1.49 -12.49
N ASP A 79 18.01 -0.34 -12.14
CA ASP A 79 19.28 -0.26 -11.43
C ASP A 79 19.18 -0.92 -10.03
N PHE A 80 20.34 -1.37 -9.54
CA PHE A 80 20.43 -2.09 -8.28
C PHE A 80 19.91 -1.28 -7.08
N ILE A 81 20.11 0.04 -7.08
CA ILE A 81 19.68 0.91 -5.97
C ILE A 81 18.15 0.93 -5.92
N ASN A 82 17.47 1.10 -7.06
CA ASN A 82 16.02 1.06 -7.12
C ASN A 82 15.42 -0.30 -6.74
N LEU A 83 16.03 -1.40 -7.18
CA LEU A 83 15.61 -2.74 -6.75
C LEU A 83 15.78 -2.94 -5.24
N PHE A 84 16.89 -2.48 -4.68
CA PHE A 84 17.16 -2.58 -3.24
C PHE A 84 16.19 -1.73 -2.41
N ARG A 85 15.93 -0.48 -2.82
CA ARG A 85 14.91 0.39 -2.22
C ARG A 85 13.51 -0.24 -2.26
N TYR A 86 13.16 -0.88 -3.36
CA TYR A 86 11.89 -1.60 -3.50
C TYR A 86 11.80 -2.81 -2.56
N LEU A 87 12.89 -3.57 -2.39
CA LEU A 87 12.97 -4.68 -1.44
C LEU A 87 12.78 -4.21 0.01
N ILE A 88 13.43 -3.11 0.42
CA ILE A 88 13.24 -2.52 1.75
C ILE A 88 11.77 -2.13 1.95
N MET A 89 11.17 -1.46 0.97
CA MET A 89 9.75 -1.08 1.00
C MET A 89 8.85 -2.30 1.21
N MET A 90 9.03 -3.35 0.39
CA MET A 90 8.26 -4.59 0.52
C MET A 90 8.46 -5.24 1.88
N PHE A 91 9.68 -5.21 2.41
CA PHE A 91 9.98 -5.79 3.72
C PHE A 91 9.21 -5.07 4.83
N ILE A 92 9.30 -3.75 4.90
CA ILE A 92 8.67 -2.93 5.95
C ILE A 92 7.15 -2.95 5.83
N ILE A 93 6.61 -2.77 4.62
CA ILE A 93 5.17 -2.56 4.41
C ILE A 93 4.40 -3.89 4.35
N LYS A 94 5.07 -5.00 4.01
CA LYS A 94 4.40 -6.29 3.78
C LYS A 94 4.99 -7.42 4.59
N ILE A 95 6.27 -7.76 4.38
CA ILE A 95 6.85 -8.99 4.95
C ILE A 95 6.81 -8.95 6.48
N TYR A 96 7.21 -7.83 7.08
CA TYR A 96 7.21 -7.69 8.54
C TYR A 96 5.79 -7.71 9.14
N PRO A 97 4.80 -6.96 8.61
CA PRO A 97 3.40 -7.12 9.03
C PRO A 97 2.82 -8.53 8.88
N ILE A 98 3.12 -9.23 7.77
CA ILE A 98 2.67 -10.61 7.54
C ILE A 98 3.29 -11.54 8.59
N TYR A 99 4.59 -11.38 8.87
CA TYR A 99 5.27 -12.16 9.89
C TYR A 99 4.64 -11.97 11.28
N LEU A 100 4.30 -10.73 11.66
CA LEU A 100 3.63 -10.47 12.94
C LEU A 100 2.23 -11.06 13.03
N LEU A 101 1.60 -11.40 11.91
CA LEU A 101 0.28 -12.04 11.85
C LEU A 101 0.33 -13.52 11.45
N SER A 102 1.52 -14.16 11.46
CA SER A 102 1.68 -15.54 10.94
C SER A 102 0.85 -16.58 11.68
N ASP A 103 0.55 -16.34 12.96
CA ASP A 103 -0.19 -17.27 13.81
C ASP A 103 -1.72 -17.16 13.64
N TYR A 104 -2.19 -16.14 12.91
CA TYR A 104 -3.61 -15.93 12.66
C TYR A 104 -4.09 -16.80 11.50
N LYS A 105 -5.28 -17.39 11.66
CA LYS A 105 -5.91 -18.19 10.60
C LYS A 105 -6.69 -17.31 9.65
N ILE A 106 -6.48 -17.52 8.35
CA ILE A 106 -7.27 -16.88 7.29
C ILE A 106 -8.64 -17.55 7.20
N GLN A 107 -9.69 -16.73 7.31
CA GLN A 107 -11.07 -17.16 7.10
C GLN A 107 -11.52 -16.74 5.70
N TRP A 108 -11.13 -17.52 4.69
CA TRP A 108 -11.22 -17.16 3.27
C TRP A 108 -12.47 -16.37 2.86
N PHE A 109 -13.67 -16.90 3.07
CA PHE A 109 -14.91 -16.22 2.65
C PHE A 109 -15.13 -14.88 3.37
N HIS A 110 -14.89 -14.86 4.67
CA HIS A 110 -15.07 -13.69 5.51
C HIS A 110 -14.03 -12.61 5.20
N ASP A 111 -12.74 -13.00 5.16
CA ASP A 111 -11.64 -12.08 4.92
C ASP A 111 -11.70 -11.49 3.50
N ILE A 112 -12.15 -12.27 2.50
CA ILE A 112 -12.42 -11.75 1.14
C ILE A 112 -13.52 -10.69 1.19
N LEU A 113 -14.61 -10.94 1.91
CA LEU A 113 -15.71 -9.98 2.03
C LEU A 113 -15.25 -8.68 2.68
N VAL A 114 -14.48 -8.77 3.78
CA VAL A 114 -13.92 -7.60 4.46
C VAL A 114 -12.95 -6.85 3.54
N LEU A 115 -12.08 -7.56 2.82
CA LEU A 115 -11.18 -6.97 1.83
C LEU A 115 -11.95 -6.21 0.75
N ILE A 116 -13.04 -6.78 0.22
CA ILE A 116 -13.90 -6.12 -0.78
C ILE A 116 -14.53 -4.85 -0.19
N ILE A 117 -15.04 -4.90 1.04
CA ILE A 117 -15.62 -3.72 1.69
C ILE A 117 -14.57 -2.61 1.84
N VAL A 118 -13.38 -2.95 2.36
CA VAL A 118 -12.28 -1.97 2.51
C VAL A 118 -11.86 -1.42 1.15
N PHE A 119 -11.82 -2.25 0.12
CA PHE A 119 -11.52 -1.82 -1.24
C PHE A 119 -12.59 -0.86 -1.79
N ILE A 120 -13.88 -1.13 -1.59
CA ILE A 120 -14.97 -0.24 -1.98
C ILE A 120 -14.85 1.12 -1.26
N ILE A 121 -14.55 1.12 0.04
CA ILE A 121 -14.31 2.35 0.80
C ILE A 121 -13.15 3.13 0.19
N TYR A 122 -12.07 2.45 -0.17
CA TYR A 122 -10.94 3.06 -0.87
C TYR A 122 -11.33 3.64 -2.24
N ILE A 123 -12.20 2.98 -3.02
CA ILE A 123 -12.67 3.54 -4.30
C ILE A 123 -13.47 4.82 -4.08
N ILE A 124 -14.38 4.80 -3.12
CA ILE A 124 -15.18 5.96 -2.75
C ILE A 124 -14.27 7.10 -2.30
N TYR A 125 -13.25 6.79 -1.49
CA TYR A 125 -12.24 7.76 -1.07
C TYR A 125 -11.52 8.40 -2.27
N LEU A 126 -11.03 7.60 -3.22
CA LEU A 126 -10.39 8.12 -4.43
C LEU A 126 -11.32 9.02 -5.25
N HIS A 127 -12.60 8.65 -5.33
CA HIS A 127 -13.60 9.43 -6.03
C HIS A 127 -13.79 10.82 -5.42
N PHE A 128 -13.84 10.94 -4.08
CA PHE A 128 -13.87 12.22 -3.39
C PHE A 128 -12.66 13.11 -3.70
N TRP A 129 -11.52 12.51 -4.04
CA TRP A 129 -10.29 13.20 -4.43
C TRP A 129 -10.10 13.32 -5.95
N ASN A 130 -11.15 13.12 -6.75
CA ASN A 130 -11.13 13.21 -8.22
C ASN A 130 -10.02 12.36 -8.87
N THR A 131 -9.64 11.25 -8.22
CA THR A 131 -8.59 10.34 -8.65
C THR A 131 -9.20 8.98 -8.94
N ASP A 132 -8.60 8.22 -9.85
CA ASP A 132 -9.03 6.87 -10.18
C ASP A 132 -7.85 5.90 -10.11
N ILE A 133 -8.19 4.63 -9.86
CA ILE A 133 -7.21 3.55 -9.72
C ILE A 133 -6.34 3.45 -10.97
N LEU A 134 -6.92 3.59 -12.16
CA LEU A 134 -6.19 3.43 -13.42
C LEU A 134 -5.11 4.50 -13.57
N LYS A 135 -5.39 5.75 -13.22
CA LYS A 135 -4.38 6.83 -13.16
C LYS A 135 -3.27 6.52 -12.17
N ILE A 136 -3.62 6.01 -10.98
CA ILE A 136 -2.64 5.62 -9.95
C ILE A 136 -1.74 4.48 -10.47
N TYR A 137 -2.31 3.42 -11.03
CA TYR A 137 -1.52 2.31 -11.57
C TYR A 137 -0.67 2.75 -12.76
N LYS A 138 -1.25 3.49 -13.72
CA LYS A 138 -0.53 3.95 -14.90
C LYS A 138 0.68 4.80 -14.53
N LYS A 139 0.50 5.78 -13.63
CA LYS A 139 1.62 6.61 -13.18
C LYS A 139 2.63 5.80 -12.37
N THR A 140 2.21 4.96 -11.41
CA THR A 140 3.15 4.11 -10.64
C THR A 140 4.00 3.25 -11.57
N PHE A 141 3.36 2.64 -12.57
CA PHE A 141 4.02 1.83 -13.58
C PHE A 141 4.96 2.66 -14.47
N THR A 142 4.52 3.84 -14.92
CA THR A 142 5.39 4.76 -15.67
C THR A 142 6.59 5.21 -14.85
N SER A 143 6.42 5.55 -13.57
CA SER A 143 7.52 5.92 -12.70
C SER A 143 8.52 4.77 -12.56
N ILE A 144 8.03 3.54 -12.35
CA ILE A 144 8.88 2.35 -12.32
C ILE A 144 9.62 2.14 -13.64
N HIS A 145 8.92 2.24 -14.77
CA HIS A 145 9.49 2.03 -16.10
C HIS A 145 10.55 3.08 -16.46
N GLU A 146 10.32 4.32 -16.07
CA GLU A 146 11.25 5.44 -16.31
C GLU A 146 12.36 5.52 -15.24
N GLY A 147 12.40 4.58 -14.28
CA GLY A 147 13.34 4.62 -13.15
C GLY A 147 13.15 5.82 -12.22
N LYS A 148 11.99 6.50 -12.33
CA LYS A 148 11.63 7.64 -11.49
C LYS A 148 11.07 7.17 -10.17
N THR A 149 11.63 7.70 -9.10
CA THR A 149 11.37 7.35 -7.71
C THR A 149 10.16 8.08 -7.12
N GLU A 150 9.06 8.16 -7.88
CA GLU A 150 7.90 8.99 -7.50
C GLU A 150 6.97 8.37 -6.45
N THR A 151 7.23 7.13 -5.99
CA THR A 151 6.39 6.50 -4.96
C THR A 151 6.65 7.10 -3.57
N PRO A 152 5.68 7.07 -2.63
CA PRO A 152 5.78 7.85 -1.39
C PRO A 152 6.96 7.43 -0.54
N PHE A 153 7.20 6.12 -0.46
CA PHE A 153 8.32 5.55 0.29
C PHE A 153 9.68 5.93 -0.31
N PHE A 154 9.78 5.97 -1.64
CA PHE A 154 11.02 6.37 -2.31
C PHE A 154 11.32 7.86 -2.10
N GLN A 155 10.32 8.72 -2.26
CA GLN A 155 10.47 10.14 -1.94
C GLN A 155 10.82 10.37 -0.46
N PHE A 156 10.28 9.55 0.45
CA PHE A 156 10.66 9.58 1.86
C PHE A 156 12.13 9.21 2.06
N MET A 157 12.61 8.13 1.44
CA MET A 157 14.03 7.73 1.49
C MET A 157 14.95 8.82 0.94
N GLU A 158 14.62 9.41 -0.21
CA GLU A 158 15.42 10.48 -0.79
C GLU A 158 15.51 11.70 0.12
N LYS A 159 14.41 12.07 0.80
CA LYS A 159 14.40 13.17 1.76
C LYS A 159 15.29 12.91 2.98
N ILE A 160 15.50 11.65 3.37
CA ILE A 160 16.37 11.28 4.49
C ILE A 160 17.79 10.88 4.06
N GLY A 161 18.11 11.01 2.76
CA GLY A 161 19.45 10.73 2.22
C GLY A 161 19.75 9.25 1.95
N LEU A 162 18.71 8.41 1.78
CA LEU A 162 18.79 6.99 1.40
C LEU A 162 18.26 6.77 -0.02
#